data_AF-A0A411ZQX2-F1
#
_entry.id   AF-A0A411ZQX2-F1
#
_cell.length_a   1.000
_cell.length_b   1.000
_cell.length_c   1.000
_cell.angle_alpha   90.00
_cell.angle_beta   90.00
_cell.angle_gamma   90.00
#
_symmetry.space_group_name_H-M   'P 1'
#
loop_
_entity.id
_entity.type
_entity.pdbx_description
1 polymer ?
#
loop_
_entity_poly.entity_id
_entity_poly.type
_entity_poly.pdbx_seq_one_letter_code
_entity_poly.pdbx_strand_id
1 'polypeptide(L)'
;MGTVVICTLAGAAIGAVAAIGLYILGFGVELLNCVCSIITCNCDGGDAIPGMWSGSSFMSVLIFCAIGGAAIGFIYGLVKVKAANDAEIARRNAENSEAAKKQREQWAGEVKSKALNVSNTCEANYKNVSLLVNGVYKADAQMSSILQELSNVAELKGKVDAMADDAKKGGASE
;
A
#
# COMPACT_ATOMS: atom_id res chain seq x y z
N MET A 1 -4.53 -23.24 7.71
CA MET A 1 -5.25 -23.38 9.00
C MET A 1 -4.60 -24.41 9.94
N GLY A 2 -4.18 -25.59 9.46
CA GLY A 2 -3.58 -26.62 10.33
C GLY A 2 -2.33 -26.20 11.12
N THR A 3 -1.38 -25.51 10.48
CA THR A 3 -0.11 -25.11 11.13
C THR A 3 -0.30 -24.13 12.28
N VAL A 4 -1.26 -23.20 12.14
CA VAL A 4 -1.59 -22.20 13.17
C VAL A 4 -2.16 -22.89 14.41
N VAL A 5 -3.08 -23.84 14.22
CA VAL A 5 -3.69 -24.61 15.31
C VAL A 5 -2.64 -25.44 16.05
N ILE A 6 -1.70 -26.05 15.34
CA ILE A 6 -0.62 -26.85 15.96
C ILE A 6 0.30 -25.96 16.81
N CYS A 7 0.71 -24.79 16.29
CA CYS A 7 1.59 -23.88 17.02
C CYS A 7 0.92 -23.26 18.27
N THR A 8 -0.37 -22.95 18.20
CA THR A 8 -1.11 -22.41 19.35
C THR A 8 -1.38 -23.48 20.41
N LEU A 9 -1.68 -24.72 20.00
CA LEU A 9 -1.83 -25.84 20.91
C LEU A 9 -0.49 -26.18 21.61
N ALA A 10 0.61 -26.14 20.86
CA ALA A 10 1.95 -26.35 21.41
C ALA A 10 2.32 -25.22 22.40
N GLY A 11 1.99 -23.97 22.08
CA GLY A 11 2.18 -22.84 23.00
C GLY A 11 1.37 -22.98 24.30
N ALA A 12 0.11 -23.41 24.20
CA ALA A 12 -0.74 -23.67 25.36
C ALA A 12 -0.20 -24.83 26.21
N ALA A 13 0.28 -25.92 25.58
CA ALA A 13 0.86 -27.07 26.28
C ALA A 13 2.16 -26.68 27.02
N ILE A 14 3.04 -25.92 26.37
CA ILE A 14 4.29 -25.43 27.00
C ILE A 14 3.97 -24.48 28.16
N GLY A 15 3.00 -23.58 28.00
CA GLY A 15 2.56 -22.67 29.06
C GLY A 15 1.99 -23.41 30.28
N ALA A 16 1.17 -24.45 30.06
CA ALA A 16 0.63 -25.27 31.12
C ALA A 16 1.73 -26.04 31.88
N VAL A 17 2.65 -26.68 31.15
CA VAL A 17 3.77 -27.43 31.76
C VAL A 17 4.71 -26.51 32.54
N ALA A 18 5.02 -25.31 32.01
CA ALA A 18 5.86 -24.34 32.70
C ALA A 18 5.20 -23.81 33.99
N ALA A 19 3.89 -23.53 33.96
CA ALA A 19 3.15 -23.09 35.15
C ALA A 19 3.10 -24.17 36.23
N ILE A 20 2.85 -25.42 35.84
CA ILE A 20 2.87 -26.56 36.77
C ILE A 20 4.29 -26.76 37.36
N GLY A 21 5.33 -26.66 36.53
CA GLY A 21 6.71 -26.78 36.99
C GLY A 21 7.11 -25.70 37.99
N LEU A 22 6.74 -24.44 37.73
CA LEU A 22 6.98 -23.34 38.66
C LEU A 22 6.20 -23.50 39.96
N TYR A 23 4.97 -24.02 39.89
CA TYR A 23 4.16 -24.31 41.06
C TYR A 23 4.78 -25.41 41.95
N ILE A 24 5.25 -26.52 41.36
CA ILE A 24 5.91 -27.60 42.10
C ILE A 24 7.23 -27.15 42.71
N LEU A 25 8.01 -26.32 41.99
CA LEU A 25 9.25 -25.76 42.51
C LEU A 25 8.99 -24.77 43.65
N GLY A 26 7.99 -23.90 43.54
CA GLY A 26 7.57 -23.01 44.62
C GLY A 26 7.14 -23.78 45.87
N PHE A 27 6.35 -24.84 45.69
CA PHE A 27 5.96 -25.76 46.76
C PHE A 27 7.17 -26.44 47.41
N GLY A 28 8.15 -26.87 46.62
CA GLY A 28 9.40 -27.46 47.13
C GLY A 28 10.22 -26.49 47.96
N VAL A 29 10.33 -25.23 47.55
CA VAL A 29 11.04 -24.19 48.31
C VAL A 29 10.32 -23.90 49.63
N GLU A 30 8.99 -23.86 49.64
CA GLU A 30 8.20 -23.69 50.86
C GLU A 30 8.34 -24.87 51.83
N LEU A 31 8.42 -26.11 51.33
CA LEU A 31 8.73 -27.27 52.16
C LEU A 31 10.13 -27.18 52.79
N LEU A 32 11.15 -26.79 52.02
CA LEU A 32 12.50 -26.58 52.56
C LEU A 32 12.52 -25.46 53.60
N ASN A 33 11.79 -24.36 53.35
CA ASN A 33 11.73 -23.24 54.28
C ASN A 33 10.98 -23.62 55.58
N CYS A 34 9.89 -24.38 55.48
CA CYS A 34 9.16 -24.92 56.64
C CYS A 34 10.02 -25.88 57.47
N VAL A 35 10.80 -26.77 56.82
CA VAL A 35 11.75 -27.68 57.50
C VAL A 35 12.88 -26.90 58.17
N CYS A 36 13.39 -25.84 57.55
CA CYS A 36 14.36 -24.94 58.15
C CYS A 36 13.77 -24.17 59.37
N SER A 37 12.50 -23.77 59.30
CA SER A 37 11.79 -23.10 60.41
C SER A 37 11.47 -24.02 61.59
N ILE A 38 11.30 -25.34 61.36
CA ILE A 38 11.20 -26.36 62.42
C ILE A 38 12.52 -26.47 63.19
N ILE A 39 13.66 -26.37 62.51
CA ILE A 39 14.99 -26.43 63.14
C ILE A 39 15.28 -25.15 63.94
N THR A 40 14.74 -23.99 63.52
CA THR A 40 14.93 -22.70 64.20
C THR A 40 13.80 -22.31 65.17
N CYS A 41 12.78 -23.18 65.33
CA CYS A 41 11.61 -22.96 66.19
C CYS A 41 10.88 -21.62 65.97
N ASN A 42 10.84 -21.11 64.75
CA ASN A 42 10.08 -19.91 64.38
C ASN A 42 9.10 -20.22 63.24
N CYS A 43 8.06 -20.99 63.55
CA CYS A 43 6.99 -21.29 62.60
C CYS A 43 5.88 -20.26 62.72
N ASP A 44 6.05 -19.10 62.08
CA ASP A 44 4.89 -18.27 61.76
C ASP A 44 4.22 -18.87 60.51
N GLY A 45 3.06 -19.51 60.72
CA GLY A 45 2.27 -20.12 59.65
C GLY A 45 1.62 -19.11 58.70
N GLY A 46 1.87 -17.81 58.90
CA GLY A 46 1.39 -16.72 58.06
C GLY A 46 2.14 -16.52 56.73
N ASP A 47 3.38 -17.05 56.60
CA ASP A 47 4.19 -16.90 55.39
C ASP A 47 3.96 -17.99 54.33
N ALA A 48 3.18 -19.02 54.67
CA ALA A 48 2.78 -20.05 53.71
C ALA A 48 1.59 -19.56 52.87
N ILE A 49 1.59 -19.83 51.56
CA ILE A 49 0.47 -19.46 50.69
C ILE A 49 -0.83 -20.04 51.27
N PRO A 50 -1.82 -19.20 51.64
CA PRO A 50 -2.99 -19.63 52.39
C PRO A 50 -3.77 -20.69 51.61
N GLY A 51 -3.92 -21.87 52.22
CA GLY A 51 -4.71 -22.98 51.67
C GLY A 51 -3.91 -24.10 50.98
N MET A 52 -2.58 -24.01 50.84
CA MET A 52 -1.81 -25.02 50.09
C MET A 52 -1.67 -26.38 50.79
N TRP A 53 -1.92 -26.44 52.10
CA TRP A 53 -1.86 -27.65 52.94
C TRP A 53 -3.21 -28.36 53.13
N SER A 54 -4.30 -27.79 52.61
CA SER A 54 -5.60 -28.45 52.53
C SER A 54 -5.57 -29.43 51.36
N GLY A 55 -5.74 -30.73 51.62
CA GLY A 55 -5.60 -31.79 50.61
C GLY A 55 -6.51 -31.66 49.37
N SER A 56 -7.58 -30.86 49.46
CA SER A 56 -8.47 -30.51 48.33
C SER A 56 -8.04 -29.23 47.58
N SER A 57 -7.42 -28.30 48.30
CA SER A 57 -7.03 -26.98 47.79
C SER A 57 -5.80 -27.04 46.89
N PHE A 58 -4.86 -27.96 47.14
CA PHE A 58 -3.68 -28.17 46.30
C PHE A 58 -4.05 -28.54 44.85
N MET A 59 -4.97 -29.49 44.67
CA MET A 59 -5.43 -29.91 43.34
C MET A 59 -6.24 -28.81 42.63
N SER A 60 -7.04 -28.05 43.38
CA SER A 60 -7.78 -26.92 42.81
C SER A 60 -6.83 -25.83 42.29
N VAL A 61 -5.82 -25.45 43.08
CA VAL A 61 -4.84 -24.43 42.69
C VAL A 61 -3.99 -24.89 41.50
N LEU A 62 -3.61 -26.17 41.43
CA LEU A 62 -2.93 -26.76 40.27
C LEU A 62 -3.74 -26.65 38.99
N ILE A 63 -5.05 -26.94 39.05
CA ILE A 63 -5.94 -26.84 37.89
C ILE A 63 -6.05 -25.39 37.42
N PHE A 64 -6.21 -24.42 38.32
CA PHE A 64 -6.23 -23.01 37.96
C PHE A 64 -4.90 -22.53 37.37
N CYS A 65 -3.78 -23.00 37.91
CA CYS A 65 -2.44 -22.68 37.39
C CYS A 65 -2.23 -23.24 35.99
N ALA A 66 -2.68 -24.46 35.72
CA ALA A 66 -2.63 -25.09 34.40
C ALA A 66 -3.51 -24.35 33.38
N ILE A 67 -4.74 -23.97 33.76
CA ILE A 67 -5.65 -23.21 32.89
C ILE A 67 -5.09 -21.81 32.60
N GLY A 68 -4.58 -21.11 33.63
CA GLY A 68 -3.97 -19.78 33.48
C GLY A 68 -2.71 -19.82 32.62
N GLY A 69 -1.81 -20.79 32.88
CA GLY A 69 -0.61 -21.01 32.08
C GLY A 69 -0.92 -21.35 30.61
N ALA A 70 -1.94 -22.18 30.38
CA ALA A 70 -2.41 -22.51 29.03
C ALA A 70 -2.97 -21.27 28.30
N ALA A 71 -3.75 -20.42 28.97
CA ALA A 71 -4.31 -19.22 28.38
C ALA A 71 -3.21 -18.20 27.98
N ILE A 72 -2.22 -17.98 28.85
CA ILE A 72 -1.09 -17.09 28.57
C ILE A 72 -0.23 -17.66 27.42
N GLY A 73 0.07 -18.97 27.46
CA GLY A 73 0.82 -19.66 26.41
C GLY A 73 0.10 -19.64 25.05
N PHE A 74 -1.23 -19.74 25.05
CA PHE A 74 -2.06 -19.64 23.85
C PHE A 74 -1.99 -18.25 23.22
N ILE A 75 -2.12 -17.18 24.02
CA ILE A 75 -2.03 -15.79 23.54
C ILE A 75 -0.64 -15.52 22.97
N TYR A 76 0.42 -15.93 23.68
CA TYR A 76 1.80 -15.77 23.21
C TYR A 76 2.03 -16.50 21.87
N GLY A 77 1.51 -17.73 21.74
CA GLY A 77 1.57 -18.50 20.49
C GLY A 77 0.89 -17.79 19.32
N LEU A 78 -0.31 -17.22 19.54
CA LEU A 78 -1.04 -16.46 18.51
C LEU A 78 -0.26 -15.23 18.03
N VAL A 79 0.31 -14.45 18.95
CA VAL A 79 1.07 -13.24 18.62
C VAL A 79 2.29 -13.61 17.77
N LYS A 80 3.02 -14.66 18.14
CA LYS A 80 4.23 -15.10 17.43
C LYS A 80 3.91 -15.59 16.02
N VAL A 81 2.82 -16.35 15.86
CA VAL A 81 2.36 -16.83 14.54
C VAL A 81 1.92 -15.67 13.66
N LYS A 82 1.21 -14.68 14.21
CA LYS A 82 0.81 -13.50 13.46
C LYS A 82 2.01 -12.70 12.97
N ALA A 83 2.99 -12.46 13.85
CA ALA A 83 4.22 -11.76 13.48
C ALA A 83 5.01 -12.49 12.38
N ALA A 84 5.09 -13.82 12.43
CA ALA A 84 5.73 -14.62 11.39
C ALA A 84 4.99 -14.54 10.05
N ASN A 85 3.65 -14.58 10.09
CA ASN A 85 2.82 -14.47 8.89
C ASN A 85 2.90 -13.07 8.25
N ASP A 86 2.92 -12.01 9.06
CA ASP A 86 3.06 -10.64 8.59
C ASP A 86 4.45 -10.41 7.95
N ALA A 87 5.50 -11.02 8.51
CA ALA A 87 6.85 -10.98 7.93
C ALA A 87 6.92 -11.71 6.57
N GLU A 88 6.27 -12.88 6.46
CA GLU A 88 6.18 -13.64 5.20
C GLU A 88 5.44 -12.84 4.11
N ILE A 89 4.32 -12.19 4.48
CA ILE A 89 3.54 -11.34 3.57
C ILE A 89 4.36 -10.12 3.13
N ALA A 90 5.06 -9.47 4.06
CA ALA A 90 5.93 -8.34 3.74
C ALA A 90 7.05 -8.75 2.76
N ARG A 91 7.65 -9.93 2.95
CA ARG A 91 8.68 -10.47 2.05
C ARG A 91 8.13 -10.72 0.65
N ARG A 92 6.98 -11.38 0.54
CA ARG A 92 6.32 -11.62 -0.76
C ARG A 92 5.93 -10.32 -1.46
N ASN A 93 5.47 -9.33 -0.71
CA ASN A 93 5.14 -8.02 -1.28
C ASN A 93 6.39 -7.29 -1.77
N ALA A 94 7.52 -7.40 -1.05
CA ALA A 94 8.81 -6.88 -1.52
C ALA A 94 9.25 -7.57 -2.82
N GLU A 95 9.26 -8.91 -2.86
CA GLU A 95 9.60 -9.70 -4.06
C GLU A 95 8.68 -9.36 -5.25
N ASN A 96 7.37 -9.22 -5.02
CA ASN A 96 6.40 -8.85 -6.05
C ASN A 96 6.59 -7.40 -6.51
N SER A 97 6.98 -6.48 -5.62
CA SER A 97 7.28 -5.10 -5.98
C SER A 97 8.52 -4.99 -6.88
N GLU A 98 9.55 -5.82 -6.64
CA GLU A 98 10.75 -5.88 -7.48
C GLU A 98 10.45 -6.52 -8.84
N ALA A 99 9.66 -7.59 -8.87
CA ALA A 99 9.21 -8.22 -10.11
C ALA A 99 8.34 -7.24 -10.94
N ALA A 100 7.42 -6.52 -10.29
CA ALA A 100 6.59 -5.51 -10.95
C ALA A 100 7.41 -4.33 -11.47
N LYS A 101 8.45 -3.89 -10.76
CA LYS A 101 9.40 -2.87 -11.26
C LYS A 101 10.13 -3.36 -12.50
N LYS A 102 10.69 -4.57 -12.48
CA LYS A 102 11.39 -5.15 -13.65
C LYS A 102 10.48 -5.27 -14.86
N GLN A 103 9.23 -5.69 -14.68
CA GLN A 103 8.25 -5.73 -15.78
C GLN A 103 7.93 -4.34 -16.33
N ARG A 104 7.76 -3.33 -15.46
CA ARG A 104 7.55 -1.94 -15.91
C ARG A 104 8.73 -1.39 -16.70
N GLU A 105 9.95 -1.68 -16.28
CA GLU A 105 11.16 -1.28 -17.01
C GLU A 105 11.27 -1.98 -18.37
N GLN A 106 10.97 -3.28 -18.43
CA GLN A 106 10.93 -4.04 -19.68
C GLN A 106 9.85 -3.49 -20.64
N TRP A 107 8.65 -3.23 -20.15
CA TRP A 107 7.57 -2.65 -20.95
C TRP A 107 7.90 -1.23 -21.42
N ALA A 108 8.52 -0.40 -20.57
CA ALA A 108 8.99 0.92 -20.98
C ALA A 108 10.06 0.82 -22.09
N GLY A 109 10.96 -0.15 -21.99
CA GLY A 109 11.95 -0.46 -23.03
C GLY A 109 11.32 -0.92 -24.34
N GLU A 110 10.37 -1.85 -24.28
CA GLU A 110 9.63 -2.32 -25.46
C GLU A 110 8.83 -1.20 -26.13
N VAL A 111 8.12 -0.38 -25.35
CA VAL A 111 7.34 0.75 -25.88
C VAL A 111 8.26 1.76 -26.55
N LYS A 112 9.40 2.11 -25.92
CA LYS A 112 10.38 3.01 -26.50
C LYS A 112 10.96 2.45 -27.80
N SER A 113 11.32 1.18 -27.83
CA SER A 113 11.84 0.49 -29.01
C SER A 113 10.81 0.45 -30.14
N LYS A 114 9.55 0.13 -29.81
CA LYS A 114 8.45 0.08 -30.77
C LYS A 114 8.12 1.47 -31.33
N ALA A 115 8.13 2.50 -30.50
CA ALA A 115 7.94 3.88 -30.93
C ALA A 115 9.06 4.34 -31.88
N LEU A 116 10.33 4.03 -31.56
CA LEU A 116 11.48 4.29 -32.43
C LEU A 116 11.36 3.55 -33.77
N ASN A 117 10.96 2.28 -33.75
CA ASN A 117 10.78 1.49 -34.95
C ASN A 117 9.66 2.05 -35.85
N VAL A 118 8.53 2.44 -35.26
CA VAL A 118 7.43 3.10 -36.00
C VAL A 118 7.87 4.44 -36.57
N SER A 119 8.60 5.25 -35.80
CA SER A 119 9.16 6.53 -36.27
C SER A 119 10.09 6.32 -37.47
N ASN A 120 11.04 5.40 -37.36
CA ASN A 120 12.00 5.10 -38.43
C ASN A 120 11.29 4.55 -39.68
N THR A 121 10.27 3.72 -39.50
CA THR A 121 9.45 3.20 -40.61
C THR A 121 8.66 4.33 -41.29
N CYS A 122 8.10 5.25 -40.52
CA CYS A 122 7.38 6.41 -41.05
C CYS A 122 8.32 7.34 -41.82
N GLU A 123 9.53 7.60 -41.30
CA GLU A 123 10.54 8.42 -41.96
C GLU A 123 11.07 7.76 -43.24
N ALA A 124 11.29 6.44 -43.22
CA ALA A 124 11.67 5.68 -44.40
C ALA A 124 10.56 5.69 -45.46
N ASN A 125 9.29 5.59 -45.06
CA ASN A 125 8.15 5.71 -45.97
C ASN A 125 8.03 7.14 -46.53
N TYR A 126 8.22 8.17 -45.70
CA TYR A 126 8.21 9.56 -46.16
C TYR A 126 9.30 9.83 -47.21
N LYS A 127 10.49 9.24 -47.04
CA LYS A 127 11.60 9.39 -47.99
C LYS A 127 11.42 8.59 -49.29
N ASN A 128 10.67 7.48 -49.26
CA ASN A 128 10.49 6.58 -50.41
C ASN A 128 9.14 6.75 -51.13
N VAL A 129 8.17 7.44 -50.52
CA VAL A 129 6.92 7.83 -51.19
C VAL A 129 7.18 9.14 -51.93
N SER A 130 7.29 9.06 -53.26
CA SER A 130 7.14 10.25 -54.10
C SER A 130 5.83 10.94 -53.73
N LEU A 131 5.89 12.23 -53.37
CA LEU A 131 4.70 13.05 -53.10
C LEU A 131 3.65 12.79 -54.19
N LEU A 132 2.56 12.08 -53.84
CA LEU A 132 1.45 11.78 -54.76
C LEU A 132 0.77 13.07 -55.25
N VAL A 133 0.99 14.18 -54.54
CA VAL A 133 0.52 15.50 -54.92
C VAL A 133 1.71 16.45 -54.82
N ASN A 134 2.31 16.79 -55.97
CA ASN A 134 3.08 18.03 -56.14
C ASN A 134 2.09 19.22 -56.16
N GLY A 135 1.34 19.35 -55.07
CA GLY A 135 0.44 20.47 -54.87
C GLY A 135 1.27 21.57 -54.27
N VAL A 136 1.80 22.45 -55.12
CA VAL A 136 2.11 23.80 -54.67
C VAL A 136 0.84 24.31 -54.02
N TYR A 137 0.83 24.34 -52.68
CA TYR A 137 -0.30 24.75 -51.88
C TYR A 137 -0.53 26.24 -52.18
N LYS A 138 -1.40 26.52 -53.15
CA LYS A 138 -1.75 27.88 -53.62
C LYS A 138 -2.60 28.65 -52.60
N ALA A 139 -2.54 28.32 -51.32
CA ALA A 139 -3.26 29.06 -50.30
C ALA A 139 -2.76 30.51 -50.22
N ASP A 140 -1.46 30.77 -50.38
CA ASP A 140 -0.95 32.15 -50.44
C ASP A 140 -1.52 32.93 -51.63
N ALA A 141 -1.57 32.33 -52.81
CA ALA A 141 -2.11 32.98 -54.00
C ALA A 141 -3.63 33.26 -53.88
N GLN A 142 -4.39 32.32 -53.30
CA GLN A 142 -5.82 32.51 -53.07
C GLN A 142 -6.10 33.49 -51.93
N MET A 143 -5.31 33.45 -50.85
CA MET A 143 -5.41 34.36 -49.72
C MET A 143 -5.04 35.80 -50.12
N SER A 144 -4.04 35.98 -50.98
CA SER A 144 -3.71 37.29 -51.57
C SER A 144 -4.86 37.84 -52.43
N SER A 145 -5.52 36.99 -53.22
CA SER A 145 -6.69 37.39 -54.02
C SER A 145 -7.86 37.81 -53.14
N ILE A 146 -8.14 37.04 -52.07
CA ILE A 146 -9.21 37.33 -51.11
C ILE A 146 -8.92 38.63 -50.34
N LEU A 147 -7.68 38.85 -49.91
CA LEU A 147 -7.26 40.10 -49.25
C LEU A 147 -7.40 41.31 -50.18
N GLN A 148 -7.08 41.15 -51.47
CA GLN A 148 -7.24 42.22 -52.45
C GLN A 148 -8.72 42.56 -52.70
N GLU A 149 -9.60 41.56 -52.80
CA GLU A 149 -11.04 41.79 -52.90
C GLU A 149 -11.60 42.45 -51.63
N LEU A 150 -11.21 41.99 -50.44
CA LEU A 150 -11.61 42.59 -49.17
C LEU A 150 -11.16 44.05 -49.06
N SER A 151 -9.96 44.38 -49.54
CA SER A 151 -9.45 45.75 -49.57
C SER A 151 -10.24 46.63 -50.53
N ASN A 152 -10.58 46.14 -51.71
CA ASN A 152 -11.41 46.87 -52.68
C ASN A 152 -12.83 47.12 -52.13
N VAL A 153 -13.42 46.12 -51.47
CA VAL A 153 -14.74 46.27 -50.82
C VAL A 153 -14.69 47.26 -49.67
N ALA A 154 -13.62 47.28 -48.88
CA ALA A 154 -13.43 48.25 -47.81
C ALA A 154 -13.28 49.69 -48.35
N GLU A 155 -12.53 49.89 -49.44
CA GLU A 155 -12.44 51.19 -50.11
C GLU A 155 -13.80 51.64 -50.67
N LEU A 156 -14.53 50.72 -51.31
CA LEU A 156 -15.86 51.01 -51.84
C LEU A 156 -16.82 51.41 -50.72
N LYS A 157 -16.80 50.69 -49.60
CA LYS A 157 -17.58 51.02 -48.41
C LYS A 157 -17.20 52.39 -47.85
N GLY A 158 -15.91 52.71 -47.77
CA GLY A 158 -15.45 54.04 -47.34
C GLY A 158 -15.93 55.17 -48.26
N LYS A 159 -15.93 54.97 -49.57
CA LYS A 159 -16.50 55.92 -50.54
C LYS A 159 -18.01 56.06 -50.42
N VAL A 160 -18.73 54.96 -50.18
CA VAL A 160 -20.19 54.98 -49.95
C VAL A 160 -20.53 55.67 -48.64
N ASP A 161 -19.78 55.40 -47.56
CA ASP A 161 -19.97 56.06 -46.26
C ASP A 161 -19.64 57.56 -46.35
N ALA A 162 -18.60 57.96 -47.11
CA ALA A 162 -18.30 59.36 -47.38
C ALA A 162 -19.40 60.05 -48.21
N MET A 163 -19.90 59.40 -49.27
CA MET A 163 -21.05 59.91 -50.05
C MET A 163 -22.32 60.01 -49.20
N ALA A 164 -22.54 59.07 -48.27
CA ALA A 164 -23.67 59.11 -47.34
C ALA A 164 -23.54 60.23 -46.30
N ASP A 165 -22.32 60.53 -45.84
CA ASP A 165 -22.04 61.65 -44.92
C ASP A 165 -22.20 63.01 -45.63
N ASP A 166 -21.73 63.12 -46.87
CA ASP A 166 -21.93 64.31 -47.70
C ASP A 166 -23.40 64.51 -48.07
N ALA A 167 -24.16 63.44 -48.35
CA ALA A 167 -25.61 63.52 -48.56
C ALA A 167 -26.36 63.97 -47.29
N LYS A 168 -25.91 63.56 -46.09
CA LYS A 168 -26.45 64.06 -44.82
C LYS A 168 -26.15 65.54 -44.59
N LYS A 169 -24.98 66.03 -45.00
CA LYS A 169 -24.62 67.46 -44.90
C LYS A 169 -25.33 68.32 -45.96
N GLY A 170 -25.55 67.78 -47.15
CA GLY A 170 -26.29 68.45 -48.24
C GLY A 170 -27.82 68.50 -48.05
N GLY A 171 -28.38 67.66 -47.17
CA GLY A 171 -29.80 67.68 -46.81
C GLY A 171 -30.17 68.69 -45.72
N ALA A 172 -29.22 69.48 -45.23
CA ALA A 172 -29.43 70.56 -44.27
C ALA A 172 -29.15 71.93 -44.93
N SER A 173 -29.80 72.19 -46.07
CA SER A 173 -29.99 73.52 -46.63
C SER A 173 -31.22 73.45 -47.55
N GLU A 174 -32.29 74.10 -47.07
CA GLU A 174 -33.64 74.30 -47.63
C GLU A 174 -34.69 73.20 -47.44
#